data_AF-A0A376RFN8-F1
#
_entry.id   AF-A0A376RFN8-F1
#
_cell.length_a   1.000
_cell.length_b   1.000
_cell.length_c   1.000
_cell.angle_alpha   90.00
_cell.angle_beta   90.00
_cell.angle_gamma   90.00
#
_symmetry.space_group_name_H-M   'P 1'
#
loop_
_entity.id
_entity.type
_entity.pdbx_description
1 polymer ?
#
loop_
_entity_poly.entity_id
_entity_poly.type
_entity_poly.pdbx_seq_one_letter_code
_entity_poly.pdbx_strand_id
1 'polypeptide(L)'
;MSGKRIQVDEPYILIVPSYGGGGTAGAVPRQVIRFLNDEHNRALLRGVIASGNRNFGEAYGRAGDVIAQKCGVPWLYRFELMGTPKRYRKRS
;
A
#
# COMPACT_ATOMS: atom_id res chain seq x y z
N MET A 1 -26.51 -4.45 -2.74
CA MET A 1 -25.62 -5.27 -1.88
C MET A 1 -24.68 -4.33 -1.16
N SER A 2 -24.89 -4.09 0.14
CA SER A 2 -24.06 -3.17 0.94
C SER A 2 -22.73 -3.86 1.23
N GLY A 3 -21.64 -3.43 0.57
CA GLY A 3 -20.30 -3.94 0.85
C GLY A 3 -19.91 -3.51 2.26
N LYS A 4 -19.64 -4.47 3.14
CA LYS A 4 -19.21 -4.25 4.53
C LYS A 4 -18.03 -3.27 4.55
N ARG A 5 -18.22 -2.08 5.11
CA ARG A 5 -17.12 -1.11 5.34
C ARG A 5 -16.24 -1.68 6.44
N ILE A 6 -14.96 -1.86 6.13
CA ILE A 6 -13.95 -2.25 7.10
C ILE A 6 -13.45 -0.97 7.76
N GLN A 7 -13.54 -0.90 9.08
CA GLN A 7 -12.95 0.14 9.89
C GLN A 7 -11.83 -0.44 10.75
N VAL A 8 -10.85 0.40 11.07
CA VAL A 8 -9.73 0.08 11.96
C VAL A 8 -9.71 1.10 13.09
N ASP A 9 -9.46 0.65 14.31
CA ASP A 9 -9.54 1.51 15.50
C ASP A 9 -8.16 1.88 16.07
N GLU A 10 -7.09 1.32 15.50
CA GLU A 10 -5.70 1.52 15.96
C GLU A 10 -4.80 2.05 14.84
N PRO A 11 -3.72 2.81 15.18
CA PRO A 11 -2.73 3.24 14.20
C PRO A 11 -2.09 2.08 13.45
N TYR A 12 -1.97 2.18 12.12
CA TYR A 12 -1.51 1.07 11.29
C TYR A 12 -0.54 1.49 10.17
N ILE A 13 0.20 0.49 9.68
CA ILE A 13 0.98 0.57 8.44
C ILE A 13 0.24 -0.21 7.35
N LEU A 14 -0.02 0.45 6.22
CA LEU A 14 -0.68 -0.18 5.09
C LEU A 14 0.33 -0.96 4.25
N ILE A 15 0.07 -2.25 4.02
CA ILE A 15 0.83 -3.06 3.05
C ILE A 15 -0.05 -3.31 1.83
N VAL A 16 0.40 -2.89 0.65
CA VAL A 16 -0.42 -2.89 -0.56
C VAL A 16 0.35 -3.40 -1.79
N PRO A 17 -0.22 -4.31 -2.59
CA PRO A 17 0.34 -4.65 -3.89
C PRO A 17 0.10 -3.53 -4.90
N SER A 18 1.09 -3.30 -5.76
CA SER A 18 0.94 -2.42 -6.92
C SER A 18 0.39 -3.22 -8.10
N TYR A 19 -0.74 -2.77 -8.64
CA TYR A 19 -1.31 -3.28 -9.89
C TYR A 19 -1.09 -2.27 -11.03
N GLY A 20 -1.54 -2.58 -12.25
CA GLY A 20 -1.39 -1.71 -13.41
C GLY A 20 -0.14 -2.02 -14.23
N GLY A 21 -0.35 -2.44 -15.48
CA GLY A 21 0.70 -2.81 -16.42
C GLY A 21 1.42 -1.62 -17.05
N GLY A 22 2.05 -0.77 -16.23
CA GLY A 22 2.91 0.33 -16.69
C GLY A 22 2.27 1.72 -16.77
N GLY A 23 0.95 1.85 -16.62
CA GLY A 23 0.25 3.15 -16.56
C GLY A 23 0.03 3.68 -15.14
N THR A 24 -0.30 4.98 -15.00
CA THR A 24 -0.67 5.61 -13.71
C THR A 24 -2.08 5.24 -13.24
N ALA A 25 -2.98 4.90 -14.16
CA ALA A 25 -4.34 4.48 -13.87
C ALA A 25 -4.37 3.03 -13.36
N GLY A 26 -4.75 2.85 -12.09
CA GLY A 26 -4.96 1.53 -11.50
C GLY A 26 -3.80 0.97 -10.66
N ALA A 27 -2.81 1.81 -10.31
CA ALA A 27 -1.72 1.41 -9.42
C ALA A 27 -2.23 0.88 -8.06
N VAL A 28 -3.23 1.54 -7.51
CA VAL A 28 -3.85 1.22 -6.22
C VAL A 28 -5.11 0.38 -6.43
N PRO A 29 -5.28 -0.78 -5.75
CA PRO A 29 -6.50 -1.57 -5.82
C PRO A 29 -7.75 -0.75 -5.43
N ARG A 30 -8.87 -0.97 -6.12
CA ARG A 30 -10.14 -0.24 -5.84
C ARG A 30 -10.62 -0.44 -4.39
N GLN A 31 -10.35 -1.60 -3.79
CA GLN A 31 -10.66 -1.90 -2.39
C GLN A 31 -9.88 -0.99 -1.44
N VAL A 32 -8.60 -0.75 -1.72
CA VAL A 32 -7.74 0.13 -0.92
C VAL A 32 -8.16 1.59 -1.08
N ILE A 33 -8.53 2.01 -2.30
CA ILE A 33 -9.09 3.35 -2.52
C ILE A 33 -10.36 3.54 -1.67
N ARG A 34 -11.29 2.57 -1.68
CA ARG A 34 -12.51 2.64 -0.86
C ARG A 34 -12.20 2.67 0.64
N PHE A 35 -11.21 1.92 1.09
CA PHE A 35 -10.77 1.87 2.48
C PHE A 35 -10.16 3.21 2.94
N LEU A 36 -9.28 3.80 2.14
CA LEU A 36 -8.65 5.10 2.43
C LEU A 36 -9.55 6.30 2.14
N ASN A 37 -10.67 6.12 1.45
CA ASN A 37 -11.68 7.16 1.27
C ASN A 37 -12.52 7.36 2.53
N ASP A 38 -12.52 6.42 3.47
CA ASP A 38 -13.03 6.64 4.83
C ASP A 38 -12.01 7.47 5.61
N GLU A 39 -12.41 8.67 6.04
CA GLU A 39 -11.56 9.59 6.77
C GLU A 39 -11.10 9.04 8.11
N HIS A 40 -11.92 8.21 8.77
CA HIS A 40 -11.57 7.55 10.03
C HIS A 40 -10.36 6.63 9.84
N ASN A 41 -10.43 5.75 8.83
CA ASN A 41 -9.31 4.87 8.50
C ASN A 41 -8.09 5.65 8.04
N ARG A 42 -8.28 6.73 7.26
CA ARG A 42 -7.16 7.54 6.77
C ARG A 42 -6.42 8.24 7.91
N ALA A 43 -7.14 8.72 8.94
CA ALA A 43 -6.54 9.42 10.07
C ALA A 43 -5.58 8.53 10.88
N LEU A 44 -5.79 7.22 10.88
CA LEU A 44 -4.97 6.23 11.61
C LEU A 44 -3.79 5.69 10.78
N LEU A 45 -3.65 6.08 9.52
CA LEU A 45 -2.55 5.64 8.67
C LEU A 45 -1.22 6.30 9.10
N ARG A 46 -0.21 5.49 9.41
CA ARG A 46 1.12 5.97 9.84
C ARG A 46 2.21 5.83 8.79
N GLY A 47 1.94 5.09 7.72
CA GLY A 47 2.88 4.85 6.63
C GLY A 47 2.41 3.75 5.71
N VAL A 48 3.08 3.64 4.56
CA VAL A 48 2.75 2.64 3.53
C VAL A 48 3.97 1.83 3.13
N ILE A 49 3.75 0.55 2.86
CA ILE A 49 4.70 -0.38 2.26
C ILE A 49 4.07 -0.94 0.99
N ALA A 50 4.79 -0.90 -0.12
CA ALA A 50 4.27 -1.37 -1.41
C ALA A 50 4.99 -2.63 -1.88
N SER A 51 4.23 -3.65 -2.28
CA SER A 51 4.78 -4.78 -3.04
C SER A 51 4.58 -4.58 -4.54
N GLY A 52 5.38 -5.27 -5.34
CA GLY A 52 5.28 -5.25 -6.79
C GLY A 52 6.23 -6.24 -7.45
N ASN A 53 6.45 -6.09 -8.75
CA ASN A 53 7.44 -6.86 -9.50
C ASN A 53 8.35 -5.87 -10.26
N ARG A 54 9.67 -6.05 -10.17
CA ARG A 54 10.65 -5.15 -10.81
C ARG A 54 10.57 -5.19 -12.33
N ASN A 55 9.98 -6.23 -12.92
CA ASN A 55 9.69 -6.33 -14.34
C ASN A 55 8.79 -5.18 -14.84
N PHE A 56 8.12 -4.45 -13.94
CA PHE A 56 7.33 -3.26 -14.28
C PHE A 56 8.14 -1.95 -14.29
N GLY A 57 9.47 -1.99 -14.11
CA GLY A 57 10.34 -0.83 -14.22
C GLY A 57 9.92 0.32 -13.29
N GLU A 58 9.64 1.49 -13.86
CA GLU A 58 9.19 2.69 -13.13
C GLU A 58 7.81 2.55 -12.45
N ALA A 59 7.03 1.52 -12.79
CA ALA A 59 5.78 1.21 -12.11
C ALA A 59 5.99 0.29 -10.88
N TYR A 60 7.21 -0.16 -10.60
CA TYR A 60 7.53 -1.00 -9.45
C TYR A 60 7.28 -0.28 -8.11
N GLY A 61 6.28 -0.76 -7.37
CA GLY A 61 5.91 -0.21 -6.06
C GLY A 61 5.11 1.09 -6.12
N ARG A 62 4.56 1.44 -7.30
CA ARG A 62 3.93 2.75 -7.54
C ARG A 62 2.67 3.01 -6.70
N ALA A 63 2.01 1.97 -6.18
CA ALA A 63 0.92 2.15 -5.22
C ALA A 63 1.39 2.88 -3.94
N GLY A 64 2.61 2.61 -3.48
CA GLY A 64 3.19 3.23 -2.30
C GLY A 64 3.39 4.73 -2.47
N ASP A 65 3.98 5.12 -3.61
CA ASP A 65 4.19 6.54 -3.96
C ASP A 65 2.87 7.31 -4.03
N VAL A 66 1.86 6.76 -4.73
CA VAL A 66 0.53 7.37 -4.85
C VAL A 66 -0.13 7.57 -3.48
N ILE A 67 -0.06 6.57 -2.59
CA ILE A 67 -0.68 6.65 -1.26
C ILE A 67 0.10 7.61 -0.35
N ALA A 68 1.43 7.56 -0.37
CA ALA A 68 2.27 8.45 0.44
C ALA A 68 2.02 9.92 0.10
N GLN A 69 1.99 10.27 -1.19
CA GLN A 69 1.72 11.63 -1.66
C GLN A 69 0.30 12.09 -1.33
N LYS A 70 -0.72 11.25 -1.55
CA LYS A 70 -2.12 11.63 -1.31
C LYS A 70 -2.50 11.71 0.17
N CYS A 71 -1.93 10.85 1.01
CA CYS A 71 -2.27 10.78 2.42
C CYS A 71 -1.28 11.50 3.33
N GLY A 72 -0.15 12.01 2.79
CA GLY A 72 0.86 12.73 3.57
C GLY A 72 1.61 11.84 4.58
N VAL A 73 1.80 10.55 4.26
CA VAL A 73 2.43 9.57 5.15
C VAL A 73 3.73 9.03 4.53
N PRO A 74 4.71 8.58 5.34
CA PRO A 74 5.97 8.07 4.80
C PRO A 74 5.79 6.76 4.02
N TRP A 75 6.51 6.66 2.88
CA TRP A 75 6.70 5.41 2.16
C TRP A 75 7.85 4.62 2.79
N LEU A 76 7.53 3.71 3.69
CA LEU A 76 8.50 3.06 4.56
C LEU A 76 9.36 2.02 3.84
N TYR A 77 8.76 1.27 2.91
CA TYR A 77 9.47 0.20 2.22
C TYR A 77 8.80 -0.24 0.91
N ARG A 78 9.58 -0.91 0.05
CA ARG A 78 9.05 -1.67 -1.09
C ARG A 78 9.71 -3.04 -1.21
N PHE A 79 8.94 -4.06 -1.56
CA PHE A 79 9.45 -5.42 -1.76
C PHE A 79 8.90 -6.08 -3.03
N GLU A 80 9.60 -7.10 -3.50
CA GLU A 80 9.25 -7.82 -4.72
C GLU A 80 8.53 -9.13 -4.40
N LEU A 81 7.39 -9.38 -5.06
CA LEU A 81 6.59 -10.60 -4.93
C LEU A 81 6.28 -10.92 -3.46
N MET A 82 6.71 -12.09 -2.96
CA MET A 82 6.51 -12.52 -1.57
C MET A 82 7.62 -12.05 -0.61
N GLY A 83 8.56 -11.23 -1.08
CA GLY A 83 9.78 -10.90 -0.38
C GLY A 83 10.84 -12.00 -0.51
N THR A 84 12.10 -11.68 -0.21
CA THR A 84 13.17 -12.68 -0.13
C THR A 84 13.40 -13.06 1.33
N PRO A 85 13.72 -14.34 1.65
CA PRO A 85 13.93 -14.82 3.03
C PRO A 85 14.98 -14.03 3.81
N LYS A 86 15.90 -13.36 3.11
CA LYS A 86 17.02 -12.59 3.67
C LYS A 86 16.60 -11.35 4.49
N ARG A 87 15.31 -11.05 4.63
CA ARG A 87 14.82 -9.83 5.29
C ARG A 87 13.96 -10.03 6.54
N TYR A 88 13.76 -11.27 7.01
CA TYR A 88 13.17 -11.53 8.32
C TYR A 88 14.26 -11.62 9.40
N ARG A 89 14.89 -10.50 9.77
CA ARG A 89 15.71 -10.47 10.98
C ARG A 89 14.84 -10.07 12.16
N LYS A 90 14.30 -11.06 12.88
CA LYS A 90 13.89 -10.86 14.28
C LYS A 90 15.15 -10.39 15.02
N ARG A 91 15.20 -9.13 15.44
CA ARG A 91 16.06 -8.76 16.55
C ARG A 91 15.31 -9.19 17.80
N SER A 92 15.84 -10.23 18.43
CA SER A 92 15.57 -10.57 19.83
C SER A 92 15.91 -9.41 20.74
#